data_AF-A0A673ANT9-F1
#
_entry.id   AF-A0A673ANT9-F1
#
_cell.length_a   1.000
_cell.length_b   1.000
_cell.length_c   1.000
_cell.angle_alpha   90.00
_cell.angle_beta   90.00
_cell.angle_gamma   90.00
#
_symmetry.space_group_name_H-M   'P 1'
#
loop_
_entity.id
_entity.type
_entity.pdbx_description
1 polymer ?
#
loop_
_entity_poly.entity_id
_entity_poly.type
_entity_poly.pdbx_seq_one_letter_code
_entity_poly.pdbx_strand_id
1 'polypeptide(L)'
;MVTPVVLQAEVFPYPEVGNEEAEEIQQLVAPVEKFFAEEVDSARIDQEAKIPPETMNGLKELGLFGMQVPEEYGGLGLSNTVYARLAEITALDGSIAVTLAAHQAIGLKGILIAGNEAQKNKYLPKLASGEHIAAFCLTEPGSGSDAASIQTRATLSEDGTHYLINGSKIWISNGATADIMTVFARTEVVKDGVKADKISAFIVERAFGGVSSGKPEDKLGIRGSNTCEVAFDNVPVPVENVIGEVGGGFKVAMNILNSGRFSMGSSSAGMIKKLIELTSEYAATRKQFNRSLSEFGMIQEKFALMAVNAFVMESMAYLTAGMMDRPGLPDCSVEAAIVKIFSSEGGWICVSEALQVLGGLGYTKNYPFERYVRDCRILPIFEGTNEILRMYIALTGMQHAGKILTGKIKELKKGNIGVAFGMAGKRLKSAFGSSVDFGLTGKDGVVHPSLESMVDEQLILKRVADVLINLYAMTAESRP
;
A
#
# COMPACT_ATOMS: atom_id res chain seq x y z
N MET A 1 -7.47 12.40 -26.79
CA MET A 1 -7.66 12.12 -25.35
C MET A 1 -7.53 10.62 -25.16
N VAL A 2 -6.38 10.14 -24.71
CA VAL A 2 -6.17 8.75 -24.29
C VAL A 2 -5.37 8.87 -23.01
N THR A 3 -6.06 9.12 -21.91
CA THR A 3 -5.44 9.14 -20.59
C THR A 3 -5.48 7.69 -20.09
N PRO A 4 -4.33 7.04 -19.82
CA PRO A 4 -4.26 5.61 -19.52
C PRO A 4 -4.77 5.21 -18.12
N VAL A 5 -5.52 6.08 -17.42
CA VAL A 5 -5.82 5.95 -15.98
C VAL A 5 -7.33 5.97 -15.67
N VAL A 6 -8.20 6.31 -16.63
CA VAL A 6 -9.65 6.37 -16.39
C VAL A 6 -10.37 6.00 -17.67
N LEU A 7 -10.80 4.74 -17.79
CA LEU A 7 -11.85 4.39 -18.75
C LEU A 7 -13.17 4.87 -18.18
N GLN A 8 -13.91 5.69 -18.93
CA GLN A 8 -15.17 6.28 -18.46
C GLN A 8 -16.16 5.23 -17.92
N ALA A 9 -16.24 4.07 -18.59
CA ALA A 9 -17.09 2.95 -18.19
C ALA A 9 -16.63 2.26 -16.89
N GLU A 10 -15.37 2.43 -16.49
CA GLU A 10 -14.83 1.86 -15.26
C GLU A 10 -15.00 2.79 -14.06
N VAL A 11 -15.38 4.05 -14.27
CA VAL A 11 -15.49 5.04 -13.20
C VAL A 11 -16.89 5.63 -13.06
N PHE A 12 -17.68 5.62 -14.13
CA PHE A 12 -19.05 6.14 -14.12
C PHE A 12 -20.08 5.05 -14.50
N PRO A 13 -21.22 4.96 -13.77
CA PRO A 13 -21.52 5.69 -12.53
C PRO A 13 -20.53 5.33 -11.40
N TYR A 14 -20.39 6.23 -10.43
CA TYR A 14 -19.56 5.98 -9.25
C TYR A 14 -20.03 4.68 -8.58
N PRO A 15 -19.14 3.77 -8.14
CA PRO A 15 -19.55 2.53 -7.49
C PRO A 15 -20.40 2.80 -6.25
N GLU A 16 -21.62 2.27 -6.23
CA GLU A 16 -22.54 2.39 -5.10
C GLU A 16 -22.86 1.00 -4.56
N VAL A 17 -22.90 0.89 -3.23
CA VAL A 17 -23.42 -0.29 -2.53
C VAL A 17 -24.95 -0.21 -2.48
N GLY A 18 -25.61 -1.37 -2.56
CA GLY A 18 -27.07 -1.44 -2.42
C GLY A 18 -27.53 -1.09 -1.00
N ASN A 19 -28.80 -0.69 -0.83
CA ASN A 19 -29.33 -0.34 0.50
C ASN A 19 -29.23 -1.51 1.50
N GLU A 20 -29.51 -2.75 1.07
CA GLU A 20 -29.42 -3.93 1.92
C GLU A 20 -27.96 -4.17 2.37
N GLU A 21 -27.01 -4.09 1.45
CA GLU A 21 -25.58 -4.19 1.75
C GLU A 21 -25.12 -3.07 2.70
N ALA A 22 -25.63 -1.85 2.53
CA ALA A 22 -25.33 -0.73 3.43
C ALA A 22 -25.82 -0.97 4.87
N GLU A 23 -27.00 -1.58 5.05
CA GLU A 23 -27.51 -1.95 6.38
C GLU A 23 -26.65 -3.05 7.02
N GLU A 24 -26.23 -4.06 6.26
CA GLU A 24 -25.32 -5.12 6.72
C GLU A 24 -23.96 -4.54 7.14
N ILE A 25 -23.39 -3.66 6.32
CA ILE A 25 -22.15 -2.93 6.65
C ILE A 25 -22.32 -2.17 7.96
N GLN A 26 -23.45 -1.48 8.16
CA GLN A 26 -23.68 -0.72 9.39
C GLN A 26 -23.74 -1.60 10.63
N GLN A 27 -24.37 -2.77 10.54
CA GLN A 27 -24.41 -3.75 11.64
C GLN A 27 -23.04 -4.29 11.98
N LEU A 28 -22.19 -4.50 10.98
CA LEU A 28 -20.81 -4.95 11.15
C LEU A 28 -19.91 -3.86 11.73
N VAL A 29 -20.12 -2.61 11.31
CA VAL A 29 -19.29 -1.46 11.67
C VAL A 29 -19.56 -0.96 13.09
N ALA A 30 -20.81 -0.93 13.53
CA ALA A 30 -21.18 -0.32 14.81
C ALA A 30 -20.46 -0.91 16.04
N PRO A 31 -20.27 -2.24 16.18
CA PRO A 31 -19.47 -2.81 17.26
C PRO A 31 -18.00 -2.36 17.24
N VAL A 32 -17.42 -2.22 16.05
CA VAL A 32 -16.03 -1.76 15.86
C VAL A 32 -15.90 -0.30 16.26
N GLU A 33 -16.82 0.57 15.83
CA GLU A 33 -16.85 1.97 16.24
C GLU A 33 -16.95 2.11 17.76
N LYS A 34 -17.85 1.33 18.38
CA LYS A 34 -18.01 1.31 19.83
C LYS A 34 -16.71 0.89 20.53
N PHE A 35 -16.07 -0.19 20.09
CA PHE A 35 -14.82 -0.65 20.67
C PHE A 35 -13.71 0.41 20.59
N PHE A 36 -13.55 1.07 19.43
CA PHE A 36 -12.57 2.14 19.27
C PHE A 36 -12.90 3.41 20.07
N ALA A 37 -14.18 3.69 20.33
CA ALA A 37 -14.61 4.85 21.10
C ALA A 37 -14.51 4.62 22.62
N GLU A 38 -14.78 3.41 23.10
CA GLU A 38 -14.95 3.11 24.53
C GLU A 38 -13.80 2.32 25.15
N GLU A 39 -13.11 1.46 24.38
CA GLU A 39 -12.16 0.48 24.93
C GLU A 39 -10.70 0.69 24.47
N VAL A 40 -10.48 1.30 23.30
CA VAL A 40 -9.12 1.55 22.78
C VAL A 40 -8.49 2.77 23.48
N ASP A 41 -7.47 2.51 24.30
CA ASP A 41 -6.62 3.56 24.89
C ASP A 41 -5.36 3.79 24.04
N SER A 42 -5.50 4.61 23.01
CA SER A 42 -4.39 4.98 22.12
C SER A 42 -3.25 5.75 22.81
N ALA A 43 -3.52 6.41 23.95
CA ALA A 43 -2.46 7.11 24.68
C ALA A 43 -1.56 6.10 25.40
N ARG A 44 -2.17 5.10 26.05
CA ARG A 44 -1.45 3.99 26.67
C ARG A 44 -0.67 3.17 25.64
N ILE A 45 -1.26 2.87 24.47
CA ILE A 45 -0.59 2.14 23.39
C ILE A 45 0.71 2.85 22.97
N ASP A 46 0.67 4.17 22.78
CA ASP A 46 1.85 4.95 22.39
C ASP A 46 2.90 5.07 23.50
N GLN A 47 2.46 5.28 24.75
CA GLN A 47 3.37 5.43 25.91
C GLN A 47 4.07 4.12 26.25
N GLU A 48 3.35 3.00 26.23
CA GLU A 48 3.89 1.68 26.54
C GLU A 48 4.60 1.04 25.34
N ALA A 49 4.49 1.63 24.14
CA ALA A 49 5.02 1.10 22.88
C ALA A 49 4.63 -0.36 22.61
N LYS A 50 3.38 -0.71 22.96
CA LYS A 50 2.77 -2.02 22.71
C LYS A 50 1.25 -1.91 22.72
N ILE A 51 0.57 -2.78 21.97
CA ILE A 51 -0.89 -2.96 22.09
C ILE A 51 -1.17 -3.86 23.30
N PRO A 52 -1.98 -3.43 24.29
CA PRO A 52 -2.34 -4.25 25.43
C PRO A 52 -3.05 -5.56 25.03
N PRO A 53 -2.86 -6.66 25.78
CA PRO A 53 -3.52 -7.94 25.49
C PRO A 53 -5.04 -7.85 25.41
N GLU A 54 -5.67 -7.06 26.26
CA GLU A 54 -7.12 -6.82 26.26
C GLU A 54 -7.60 -6.18 24.95
N THR A 55 -6.90 -5.16 24.47
CA THR A 55 -7.19 -4.53 23.18
C THR A 55 -6.96 -5.52 22.04
N MET A 56 -5.86 -6.26 22.07
CA MET A 56 -5.54 -7.28 21.07
C MET A 56 -6.62 -8.38 21.00
N ASN A 57 -7.14 -8.83 22.14
CA ASN A 57 -8.21 -9.82 22.20
C ASN A 57 -9.53 -9.27 21.64
N GLY A 58 -9.90 -8.02 21.99
CA GLY A 58 -11.08 -7.37 21.42
C GLY A 58 -11.02 -7.27 19.89
N LEU A 59 -9.86 -6.94 19.32
CA LEU A 59 -9.66 -6.93 17.87
C LEU A 59 -9.85 -8.32 17.23
N LYS A 60 -9.44 -9.40 17.92
CA LYS A 60 -9.64 -10.79 17.47
C LYS A 60 -11.10 -11.22 17.57
N GLU A 61 -11.77 -10.90 18.67
CA GLU A 61 -13.18 -11.22 18.91
C GLU A 61 -14.10 -10.51 17.91
N LEU A 62 -13.74 -9.30 17.48
CA LEU A 62 -14.42 -8.57 16.39
C LEU A 62 -14.12 -9.13 14.99
N GLY A 63 -13.25 -10.13 14.86
CA GLY A 63 -12.90 -10.75 13.57
C GLY A 63 -11.96 -9.90 12.69
N LEU A 64 -11.33 -8.85 13.25
CA LEU A 64 -10.55 -7.88 12.45
C LEU A 64 -9.24 -8.45 11.88
N PHE A 65 -8.82 -9.63 12.32
CA PHE A 65 -7.68 -10.36 11.74
C PHE A 65 -8.05 -11.10 10.44
N GLY A 66 -9.32 -11.41 10.23
CA GLY A 66 -9.83 -12.21 9.11
C GLY A 66 -10.75 -11.47 8.16
N MET A 67 -10.69 -10.14 8.07
CA MET A 67 -11.69 -9.34 7.33
C MET A 67 -11.89 -9.82 5.89
N GLN A 68 -10.81 -9.99 5.12
CA GLN A 68 -10.89 -10.43 3.72
C GLN A 68 -10.62 -11.93 3.51
N VAL A 69 -10.50 -12.71 4.59
CA VAL A 69 -10.36 -14.16 4.47
C VAL A 69 -11.75 -14.73 4.16
N PRO A 70 -11.91 -15.62 3.15
CA PRO A 70 -13.20 -16.20 2.82
C PRO A 70 -13.81 -16.95 4.01
N GLU A 71 -15.14 -16.94 4.09
CA GLU A 71 -15.90 -17.59 5.16
C GLU A 71 -15.61 -19.09 5.28
N GLU A 72 -15.38 -19.79 4.16
CA GLU A 72 -15.01 -21.21 4.15
C GLU A 72 -13.69 -21.50 4.91
N TYR A 73 -12.85 -20.47 5.06
CA TYR A 73 -11.62 -20.50 5.83
C TYR A 73 -11.75 -19.78 7.18
N GLY A 74 -12.97 -19.50 7.65
CA GLY A 74 -13.23 -18.91 8.97
C GLY A 74 -13.01 -17.40 9.08
N GLY A 75 -12.91 -16.69 7.96
CA GLY A 75 -12.89 -15.22 7.94
C GLY A 75 -14.27 -14.60 7.74
N LEU A 76 -14.29 -13.28 7.53
CA LEU A 76 -15.51 -12.49 7.34
C LEU A 76 -15.91 -12.32 5.86
N GLY A 77 -15.06 -12.73 4.90
CA GLY A 77 -15.37 -12.68 3.48
C GLY A 77 -15.60 -11.26 2.91
N LEU A 78 -15.13 -10.22 3.58
CA LEU A 78 -15.47 -8.84 3.26
C LEU A 78 -14.86 -8.38 1.93
N SER A 79 -15.66 -7.62 1.18
CA SER A 79 -15.21 -6.93 -0.03
C SER A 79 -14.16 -5.85 0.27
N ASN A 80 -13.49 -5.35 -0.77
CA ASN A 80 -12.55 -4.23 -0.61
C ASN A 80 -13.27 -2.98 -0.12
N THR A 81 -14.52 -2.78 -0.53
CA THR A 81 -15.35 -1.65 -0.09
C THR A 81 -15.64 -1.69 1.41
N VAL A 82 -16.05 -2.85 1.95
CA VAL A 82 -16.28 -2.98 3.40
C VAL A 82 -14.96 -2.91 4.18
N TYR A 83 -13.88 -3.47 3.64
CA TYR A 83 -12.55 -3.32 4.21
C TYR A 83 -12.13 -1.84 4.28
N ALA A 84 -12.39 -1.04 3.24
CA ALA A 84 -12.12 0.40 3.25
C ALA A 84 -12.89 1.12 4.37
N ARG A 85 -14.16 0.75 4.59
CA ARG A 85 -14.99 1.34 5.65
C ARG A 85 -14.48 1.05 7.05
N LEU A 86 -14.03 -0.17 7.31
CA LEU A 86 -13.40 -0.56 8.57
C LEU A 86 -12.03 0.10 8.75
N ALA A 87 -11.30 0.32 7.66
CA ALA A 87 -10.02 1.00 7.67
C ALA A 87 -10.12 2.48 8.11
N GLU A 88 -11.26 3.15 7.92
CA GLU A 88 -11.52 4.50 8.48
C GLU A 88 -11.53 4.51 10.01
N ILE A 89 -12.00 3.42 10.64
CA ILE A 89 -12.15 3.30 12.09
C ILE A 89 -10.88 2.79 12.72
N THR A 90 -10.29 1.74 12.14
CA THR A 90 -9.05 1.16 12.68
C THR A 90 -7.88 2.13 12.64
N ALA A 91 -7.87 3.07 11.67
CA ALA A 91 -6.88 4.13 11.56
C ALA A 91 -6.99 5.24 12.62
N LEU A 92 -8.01 5.22 13.47
CA LEU A 92 -8.06 6.13 14.63
C LEU A 92 -6.89 5.88 15.60
N ASP A 93 -6.33 4.67 15.60
CA ASP A 93 -5.05 4.32 16.20
C ASP A 93 -4.07 3.77 15.14
N GLY A 94 -2.99 4.51 14.86
CA GLY A 94 -2.02 4.13 13.83
C GLY A 94 -1.27 2.82 14.14
N SER A 95 -1.09 2.47 15.41
CA SER A 95 -0.40 1.24 15.80
C SER A 95 -1.27 0.01 15.52
N ILE A 96 -2.56 0.09 15.88
CA ILE A 96 -3.54 -0.97 15.58
C ILE A 96 -3.70 -1.14 14.07
N ALA A 97 -3.89 -0.04 13.33
CA ALA A 97 -4.05 -0.08 11.88
C ALA A 97 -2.88 -0.79 11.20
N VAL A 98 -1.63 -0.43 11.55
CA VAL A 98 -0.44 -1.06 10.97
C VAL A 98 -0.30 -2.52 11.38
N THR A 99 -0.62 -2.89 12.62
CA THR A 99 -0.57 -4.29 13.05
C THR A 99 -1.57 -5.17 12.30
N LEU A 100 -2.80 -4.69 12.11
CA LEU A 100 -3.83 -5.39 11.33
C LEU A 100 -3.47 -5.45 9.85
N ALA A 101 -3.01 -4.35 9.25
CA ALA A 101 -2.60 -4.31 7.85
C ALA A 101 -1.38 -5.23 7.58
N ALA A 102 -0.38 -5.20 8.45
CA ALA A 102 0.79 -6.09 8.37
C ALA A 102 0.39 -7.56 8.41
N HIS A 103 -0.62 -7.92 9.22
CA HIS A 103 -1.16 -9.27 9.28
C HIS A 103 -1.91 -9.63 7.99
N GLN A 104 -2.92 -8.85 7.59
CA GLN A 104 -3.86 -9.29 6.55
C GLN A 104 -3.63 -8.73 5.15
N ALA A 105 -3.27 -7.44 5.06
CA ALA A 105 -3.10 -6.77 3.77
C ALA A 105 -1.85 -7.27 3.06
N ILE A 106 -0.81 -7.66 3.83
CA ILE A 106 0.46 -8.13 3.28
C ILE A 106 0.91 -9.50 3.83
N GLY A 107 0.77 -9.76 5.14
CA GLY A 107 1.32 -10.95 5.80
C GLY A 107 0.74 -12.26 5.28
N LEU A 108 -0.58 -12.43 5.35
CA LEU A 108 -1.29 -13.61 4.85
C LEU A 108 -1.70 -13.50 3.37
N LYS A 109 -1.64 -12.29 2.80
CA LYS A 109 -2.19 -12.00 1.46
C LYS A 109 -1.60 -12.90 0.37
N GLY A 110 -0.31 -13.27 0.47
CA GLY A 110 0.32 -14.21 -0.46
C GLY A 110 -0.37 -15.57 -0.50
N ILE A 111 -0.77 -16.10 0.66
CA ILE A 111 -1.53 -17.35 0.77
C ILE A 111 -2.90 -17.19 0.13
N LEU A 112 -3.55 -16.04 0.37
CA LEU A 112 -4.89 -15.76 -0.16
C LEU A 112 -4.91 -15.72 -1.70
N ILE A 113 -3.96 -15.01 -2.32
CA ILE A 113 -3.99 -14.74 -3.77
C ILE A 113 -3.18 -15.72 -4.61
N ALA A 114 -2.22 -16.43 -4.02
CA ALA A 114 -1.30 -17.31 -4.75
C ALA A 114 -1.05 -18.65 -4.04
N GLY A 115 -1.67 -18.89 -2.89
CA GLY A 115 -1.61 -20.17 -2.21
C GLY A 115 -2.46 -21.23 -2.90
N ASN A 116 -2.02 -22.49 -2.82
CA ASN A 116 -2.85 -23.62 -3.22
C ASN A 116 -3.88 -23.97 -2.13
N GLU A 117 -4.84 -24.83 -2.45
CA GLU A 117 -5.93 -25.19 -1.51
C GLU A 117 -5.42 -25.85 -0.22
N ALA A 118 -4.35 -26.64 -0.27
CA ALA A 118 -3.77 -27.26 0.93
C ALA A 118 -3.16 -26.19 1.87
N GLN A 119 -2.47 -25.19 1.31
CA GLN A 119 -1.94 -24.06 2.06
C GLN A 119 -3.08 -23.21 2.65
N LYS A 120 -4.10 -22.89 1.87
CA LYS A 120 -5.26 -22.11 2.34
C LYS A 120 -5.96 -22.80 3.51
N ASN A 121 -6.33 -24.06 3.34
CA ASN A 121 -6.97 -24.87 4.38
C ASN A 121 -6.11 -24.99 5.64
N LYS A 122 -4.78 -25.12 5.50
CA LYS A 122 -3.87 -25.26 6.64
C LYS A 122 -3.71 -23.96 7.44
N TYR A 123 -3.54 -22.82 6.76
CA TYR A 123 -3.08 -21.59 7.43
C TYR A 123 -4.19 -20.56 7.65
N LEU A 124 -5.12 -20.38 6.70
CA LEU A 124 -6.09 -19.28 6.75
C LEU A 124 -7.01 -19.32 7.99
N PRO A 125 -7.50 -20.48 8.47
CA PRO A 125 -8.39 -20.50 9.64
C PRO A 125 -7.78 -19.90 10.91
N LYS A 126 -6.52 -20.23 11.22
CA LYS A 126 -5.82 -19.70 12.39
C LYS A 126 -5.36 -18.26 12.21
N LEU A 127 -5.13 -17.84 10.96
CA LEU A 127 -4.81 -16.46 10.64
C LEU A 127 -6.07 -15.59 10.79
N ALA A 128 -7.21 -16.04 10.27
CA ALA A 128 -8.47 -15.32 10.33
C ALA A 128 -8.95 -15.05 11.76
N SER A 129 -8.80 -16.02 12.67
CA SER A 129 -9.12 -15.85 14.09
C SER A 129 -8.10 -15.01 14.87
N GLY A 130 -6.93 -14.74 14.28
CA GLY A 130 -5.79 -14.14 14.98
C GLY A 130 -5.15 -15.06 16.03
N GLU A 131 -5.46 -16.36 16.04
CA GLU A 131 -4.71 -17.36 16.83
C GLU A 131 -3.23 -17.33 16.42
N HIS A 132 -2.98 -17.30 15.11
CA HIS A 132 -1.67 -17.05 14.55
C HIS A 132 -1.58 -15.64 13.99
N ILE A 133 -0.47 -14.96 14.27
CA ILE A 133 -0.17 -13.65 13.69
C ILE A 133 0.72 -13.82 12.45
N ALA A 134 0.56 -12.91 11.48
CA ALA A 134 1.29 -12.94 10.22
C ALA A 134 2.19 -11.73 10.08
N ALA A 135 3.31 -11.93 9.38
CA ALA A 135 4.24 -10.88 8.98
C ALA A 135 4.66 -11.04 7.51
N PHE A 136 5.03 -9.92 6.89
CA PHE A 136 5.53 -9.86 5.52
C PHE A 136 7.03 -9.53 5.54
N CYS A 137 7.85 -10.46 5.06
CA CYS A 137 9.30 -10.48 5.25
C CYS A 137 10.03 -10.26 3.91
N LEU A 138 10.09 -9.01 3.45
CA LEU A 138 10.73 -8.63 2.18
C LEU A 138 12.02 -7.82 2.39
N THR A 139 11.92 -6.69 3.08
CA THR A 139 12.97 -5.68 3.22
C THR A 139 14.22 -6.20 3.93
N GLU A 140 15.37 -5.78 3.43
CA GLU A 140 16.70 -6.09 3.98
C GLU A 140 17.51 -4.81 4.18
N PRO A 141 18.57 -4.80 5.00
CA PRO A 141 19.41 -3.62 5.20
C PRO A 141 19.93 -3.00 3.90
N GLY A 142 20.21 -3.83 2.88
CA GLY A 142 20.66 -3.38 1.56
C GLY A 142 19.55 -3.22 0.51
N SER A 143 18.29 -3.57 0.83
CA SER A 143 17.20 -3.71 -0.14
C SER A 143 15.87 -3.23 0.42
N GLY A 144 15.55 -1.97 0.15
CA GLY A 144 14.23 -1.37 0.40
C GLY A 144 13.42 -1.23 -0.88
N SER A 145 13.50 -0.06 -1.51
CA SER A 145 12.82 0.23 -2.77
C SER A 145 13.23 -0.71 -3.92
N ASP A 146 14.51 -1.09 -3.98
CA ASP A 146 15.00 -2.13 -4.89
C ASP A 146 14.79 -3.53 -4.30
N ALA A 147 13.52 -3.94 -4.22
CA ALA A 147 13.15 -5.27 -3.71
C ALA A 147 13.72 -6.43 -4.55
N ALA A 148 14.13 -6.18 -5.80
CA ALA A 148 14.77 -7.19 -6.64
C ALA A 148 16.20 -7.51 -6.21
N SER A 149 16.82 -6.66 -5.36
CA SER A 149 18.20 -6.78 -4.90
C SER A 149 18.39 -7.58 -3.60
N ILE A 150 17.33 -8.13 -3.00
CA ILE A 150 17.43 -8.91 -1.75
C ILE A 150 18.48 -10.03 -1.81
N GLN A 151 19.07 -10.38 -0.68
CA GLN A 151 20.19 -11.32 -0.55
C GLN A 151 19.86 -12.57 0.27
N THR A 152 18.79 -12.57 1.08
CA THR A 152 18.30 -13.77 1.76
C THR A 152 18.17 -14.91 0.75
N ARG A 153 18.72 -16.09 1.06
CA ARG A 153 18.80 -17.23 0.13
C ARG A 153 18.01 -18.42 0.67
N ALA A 154 17.36 -19.13 -0.23
CA ALA A 154 16.72 -20.41 -0.01
C ALA A 154 17.41 -21.46 -0.88
N THR A 155 18.11 -22.40 -0.24
CA THR A 155 18.86 -23.47 -0.93
C THR A 155 18.08 -24.78 -0.79
N LEU A 156 17.75 -25.44 -1.89
CA LEU A 156 17.07 -26.73 -1.86
C LEU A 156 17.97 -27.78 -1.19
N SER A 157 17.42 -28.59 -0.29
CA SER A 157 18.12 -29.70 0.36
C SER A 157 18.54 -30.76 -0.66
N GLU A 158 19.57 -31.55 -0.32
CA GLU A 158 20.09 -32.60 -1.21
C GLU A 158 19.02 -33.65 -1.56
N ASP A 159 18.11 -33.94 -0.63
CA ASP A 159 16.99 -34.87 -0.81
C ASP A 159 15.77 -34.23 -1.51
N GLY A 160 15.80 -32.92 -1.77
CA GLY A 160 14.74 -32.19 -2.47
C GLY A 160 13.45 -31.99 -1.67
N THR A 161 13.46 -32.23 -0.34
CA THR A 161 12.26 -32.18 0.50
C THR A 161 11.96 -30.82 1.11
N HIS A 162 12.97 -29.97 1.29
CA HIS A 162 12.82 -28.65 1.89
C HIS A 162 13.87 -27.66 1.35
N TYR A 163 13.63 -26.38 1.59
CA TYR A 163 14.62 -25.32 1.41
C TYR A 163 15.22 -24.95 2.76
N LEU A 164 16.52 -24.69 2.81
CA LEU A 164 17.19 -24.04 3.92
C LEU A 164 17.23 -22.54 3.64
N ILE A 165 16.45 -21.76 4.40
CA ILE A 165 16.45 -20.30 4.29
C ILE A 165 17.49 -19.70 5.24
N ASN A 166 18.40 -18.90 4.69
CA ASN A 166 19.43 -18.18 5.45
C ASN A 166 19.47 -16.70 5.05
N GLY A 167 19.46 -15.81 6.03
CA GLY A 167 19.51 -14.37 5.84
C GLY A 167 18.86 -13.58 6.96
N SER A 168 18.64 -12.29 6.73
CA SER A 168 17.96 -11.42 7.69
C SER A 168 17.06 -10.44 6.96
N LYS A 169 15.99 -10.05 7.64
CA LYS A 169 15.02 -9.06 7.22
C LYS A 169 14.98 -7.95 8.27
N ILE A 170 14.72 -6.72 7.83
CA ILE A 170 14.72 -5.54 8.70
C ILE A 170 13.39 -4.80 8.60
N TRP A 171 13.01 -4.17 9.71
CA TRP A 171 11.76 -3.42 9.85
C TRP A 171 10.50 -4.23 9.56
N ILE A 172 10.47 -5.48 10.02
CA ILE A 172 9.33 -6.36 9.83
C ILE A 172 8.25 -6.05 10.86
N SER A 173 7.14 -5.50 10.39
CA SER A 173 5.93 -5.33 11.20
C SER A 173 5.41 -6.68 11.67
N ASN A 174 5.04 -6.77 12.96
CA ASN A 174 4.69 -8.01 13.66
C ASN A 174 5.84 -9.04 13.76
N GLY A 175 7.07 -8.69 13.38
CA GLY A 175 8.19 -9.62 13.26
C GLY A 175 8.57 -10.35 14.55
N ALA A 176 8.23 -9.82 15.73
CA ALA A 176 8.48 -10.48 17.02
C ALA A 176 7.33 -11.40 17.47
N THR A 177 6.13 -11.19 16.94
CA THR A 177 4.91 -11.88 17.39
C THR A 177 4.31 -12.81 16.34
N ALA A 178 4.74 -12.69 15.08
CA ALA A 178 4.23 -13.51 14.00
C ALA A 178 4.66 -14.98 14.13
N ASP A 179 3.67 -15.86 14.03
CA ASP A 179 3.84 -17.32 13.93
C ASP A 179 4.06 -17.74 12.48
N ILE A 180 3.42 -17.04 11.54
CA ILE A 180 3.48 -17.30 10.10
C ILE A 180 4.09 -16.09 9.39
N MET A 181 5.04 -16.34 8.49
CA MET A 181 5.71 -15.28 7.75
C MET A 181 5.68 -15.56 6.25
N THR A 182 5.27 -14.58 5.45
CA THR A 182 5.52 -14.62 4.00
C THR A 182 6.93 -14.11 3.75
N VAL A 183 7.87 -15.01 3.48
CA VAL A 183 9.31 -14.69 3.32
C VAL A 183 9.71 -14.73 1.86
N PHE A 184 10.44 -13.70 1.42
CA PHE A 184 11.02 -13.64 0.07
C PHE A 184 12.51 -13.91 0.13
N ALA A 185 12.95 -14.88 -0.67
CA ALA A 185 14.35 -15.31 -0.72
C ALA A 185 14.77 -15.66 -2.16
N ARG A 186 16.05 -15.51 -2.47
CA ARG A 186 16.64 -15.97 -3.72
C ARG A 186 16.73 -17.49 -3.75
N THR A 187 16.26 -18.07 -4.83
CA THR A 187 16.38 -19.48 -5.18
C THR A 187 17.09 -19.59 -6.53
N GLU A 188 17.99 -20.56 -6.65
CA GLU A 188 18.53 -20.94 -7.95
C GLU A 188 17.43 -21.60 -8.77
N VAL A 189 17.19 -21.12 -9.99
CA VAL A 189 16.24 -21.69 -10.95
C VAL A 189 16.99 -22.05 -12.22
N VAL A 190 16.78 -23.27 -12.71
CA VAL A 190 17.32 -23.72 -13.99
C VAL A 190 16.26 -23.50 -15.08
N LYS A 191 16.56 -22.63 -16.04
CA LYS A 191 15.72 -22.44 -17.23
C LYS A 191 16.58 -22.63 -18.48
N ASP A 192 16.15 -23.54 -19.35
CA ASP A 192 16.85 -23.86 -20.62
C ASP A 192 18.34 -24.22 -20.42
N GLY A 193 18.65 -24.93 -19.32
CA GLY A 193 20.02 -25.32 -18.94
C GLY A 193 20.86 -24.19 -18.32
N VAL A 194 20.30 -22.98 -18.19
CA VAL A 194 20.98 -21.83 -17.58
C VAL A 194 20.48 -21.64 -16.14
N LYS A 195 21.42 -21.60 -15.19
CA LYS A 195 21.15 -21.26 -13.79
C LYS A 195 20.97 -19.76 -13.64
N ALA A 196 19.88 -19.34 -13.00
CA ALA A 196 19.61 -17.96 -12.67
C ALA A 196 19.04 -17.85 -11.26
N ASP A 197 19.51 -16.88 -10.48
CA ASP A 197 18.91 -16.57 -9.19
C ASP A 197 17.64 -15.75 -9.40
N LYS A 198 16.52 -16.26 -8.90
CA LYS A 198 15.22 -15.57 -8.88
C LYS A 198 14.67 -15.51 -7.47
N ILE A 199 13.74 -14.60 -7.24
CA ILE A 199 13.06 -14.50 -5.94
C ILE A 199 11.90 -15.50 -5.92
N SER A 200 11.81 -16.28 -4.85
CA SER A 200 10.67 -17.13 -4.49
C SER A 200 10.00 -16.60 -3.22
N ALA A 201 8.71 -16.90 -3.06
CA ALA A 201 7.93 -16.58 -1.87
C ALA A 201 7.64 -17.86 -1.08
N PHE A 202 7.71 -17.81 0.24
CA PHE A 202 7.58 -18.96 1.12
C PHE A 202 6.64 -18.64 2.29
N ILE A 203 5.86 -19.63 2.71
CA ILE A 203 5.22 -19.65 4.03
C ILE A 203 6.23 -20.21 5.01
N VAL A 204 6.72 -19.38 5.93
CA VAL A 204 7.65 -19.81 6.98
C VAL A 204 6.93 -19.79 8.31
N GLU A 205 6.83 -20.94 8.94
CA GLU A 205 6.37 -21.05 10.32
C GLU A 205 7.55 -20.76 11.25
N ARG A 206 7.36 -19.90 12.26
CA ARG A 206 8.36 -19.70 13.31
C ARG A 206 8.74 -21.03 13.99
N ALA A 207 7.78 -21.95 14.08
CA ALA A 207 7.94 -23.27 14.67
C ALA A 207 8.88 -24.21 13.89
N PHE A 208 9.25 -23.89 12.64
CA PHE A 208 10.24 -24.68 11.89
C PHE A 208 11.65 -24.62 12.50
N GLY A 209 11.90 -23.70 13.43
CA GLY A 209 13.21 -23.51 14.05
C GLY A 209 14.15 -22.68 13.18
N GLY A 210 15.20 -22.12 13.78
CA GLY A 210 16.13 -21.22 13.08
C GLY A 210 15.58 -19.80 12.81
N VAL A 211 14.38 -19.48 13.27
CA VAL A 211 13.78 -18.13 13.19
C VAL A 211 13.98 -17.39 14.51
N SER A 212 14.59 -16.22 14.47
CA SER A 212 14.74 -15.34 15.65
C SER A 212 14.40 -13.90 15.31
N SER A 213 14.01 -13.13 16.33
CA SER A 213 13.60 -11.73 16.17
C SER A 213 14.52 -10.84 16.99
N GLY A 214 14.89 -9.69 16.43
CA GLY A 214 15.61 -8.64 17.12
C GLY A 214 14.74 -7.95 18.18
N LYS A 215 15.34 -6.99 18.90
CA LYS A 215 14.57 -6.11 19.79
C LYS A 215 13.59 -5.26 18.97
N PRO A 216 12.42 -4.89 19.52
CA PRO A 216 11.56 -3.91 18.88
C PRO A 216 12.30 -2.58 18.66
N GLU A 217 12.14 -2.00 17.48
CA GLU A 217 12.71 -0.70 17.11
C GLU A 217 12.07 0.43 17.91
N ASP A 218 12.87 1.38 18.41
CA ASP A 218 12.36 2.63 18.97
C ASP A 218 12.12 3.65 17.84
N LYS A 219 10.84 3.91 17.56
CA LYS A 219 10.38 4.61 16.36
C LYS A 219 9.70 5.93 16.72
N LEU A 220 9.67 6.84 15.75
CA LEU A 220 9.02 8.15 15.88
C LEU A 220 7.53 8.03 16.27
N GLY A 221 6.76 7.27 15.50
CA GLY A 221 5.33 7.04 15.70
C GLY A 221 4.98 5.57 15.55
N ILE A 222 3.68 5.28 15.52
CA ILE A 222 3.07 3.95 15.50
C ILE A 222 3.72 3.01 16.52
N ARG A 223 4.02 3.55 17.70
CA ARG A 223 4.93 2.94 18.68
C ARG A 223 4.40 1.64 19.24
N GLY A 224 3.07 1.47 19.26
CA GLY A 224 2.42 0.23 19.66
C GLY A 224 2.60 -0.91 18.66
N SER A 225 2.89 -0.60 17.40
CA SER A 225 3.12 -1.60 16.37
C SER A 225 4.51 -2.20 16.52
N ASN A 226 4.56 -3.53 16.61
CA ASN A 226 5.82 -4.23 16.65
C ASN A 226 6.56 -4.07 15.32
N THR A 227 7.84 -3.72 15.38
CA THR A 227 8.75 -3.70 14.24
C THR A 227 10.10 -4.15 14.72
N CYS A 228 10.69 -5.15 14.08
CA CYS A 228 12.02 -5.64 14.45
C CYS A 228 12.73 -6.25 13.24
N GLU A 229 14.02 -6.56 13.42
CA GLU A 229 14.72 -7.49 12.55
C GLU A 229 14.18 -8.91 12.75
N VAL A 230 14.24 -9.73 11.69
CA VAL A 230 13.97 -11.16 11.74
C VAL A 230 15.10 -11.89 11.05
N ALA A 231 15.79 -12.76 11.76
CA ALA A 231 16.89 -13.58 11.24
C ALA A 231 16.44 -15.01 10.98
N PHE A 232 16.92 -15.56 9.88
CA PHE A 232 16.68 -16.92 9.42
C PHE A 232 18.04 -17.62 9.36
N ASP A 233 18.25 -18.61 10.21
CA ASP A 233 19.46 -19.44 10.22
C ASP A 233 19.11 -20.87 9.83
N ASN A 234 19.35 -21.18 8.56
CA ASN A 234 19.11 -22.51 7.96
C ASN A 234 17.73 -23.07 8.30
N VAL A 235 16.69 -22.24 8.16
CA VAL A 235 15.31 -22.61 8.47
C VAL A 235 14.83 -23.66 7.47
N PRO A 236 14.42 -24.87 7.91
CA PRO A 236 13.99 -25.94 7.03
C PRO A 236 12.54 -25.75 6.61
N VAL A 237 12.32 -25.10 5.46
CA VAL A 237 11.00 -24.79 4.92
C VAL A 237 10.59 -25.85 3.90
N PRO A 238 9.53 -26.63 4.14
CA PRO A 238 9.10 -27.68 3.20
C PRO A 238 8.84 -27.16 1.78
N VAL A 239 9.07 -27.97 0.74
CA VAL A 239 8.85 -27.53 -0.65
C VAL A 239 7.38 -27.17 -0.94
N GLU A 240 6.44 -27.81 -0.24
CA GLU A 240 5.01 -27.50 -0.31
C GLU A 240 4.64 -26.15 0.31
N ASN A 241 5.57 -25.49 1.01
CA ASN A 241 5.38 -24.15 1.57
C ASN A 241 5.83 -23.03 0.61
N VAL A 242 6.25 -23.34 -0.62
CA VAL A 242 6.45 -22.34 -1.68
C VAL A 242 5.09 -21.75 -2.09
N ILE A 243 4.96 -20.43 -2.10
CA ILE A 243 3.76 -19.72 -2.55
C ILE A 243 3.88 -19.46 -4.05
N GLY A 244 2.92 -19.97 -4.82
CA GLY A 244 2.97 -19.92 -6.28
C GLY A 244 4.10 -20.78 -6.85
N GLU A 245 4.89 -20.21 -7.77
CA GLU A 245 5.97 -20.93 -8.47
C GLU A 245 7.35 -20.56 -7.93
N VAL A 246 8.27 -21.53 -7.94
CA VAL A 246 9.70 -21.27 -7.67
C VAL A 246 10.25 -20.26 -8.69
N GLY A 247 10.82 -19.17 -8.21
CA GLY A 247 11.30 -18.03 -8.99
C GLY A 247 10.22 -17.03 -9.39
N GLY A 248 8.95 -17.24 -8.99
CA GLY A 248 7.81 -16.35 -9.23
C GLY A 248 7.54 -15.35 -8.10
N GLY A 249 8.33 -15.37 -7.03
CA GLY A 249 8.09 -14.62 -5.80
C GLY A 249 8.10 -13.10 -5.95
N PHE A 250 8.86 -12.53 -6.90
CA PHE A 250 8.82 -11.09 -7.15
C PHE A 250 7.44 -10.62 -7.64
N LYS A 251 6.79 -11.40 -8.51
CA LYS A 251 5.42 -11.12 -8.97
C LYS A 251 4.42 -11.21 -7.81
N VAL A 252 4.58 -12.22 -6.95
CA VAL A 252 3.77 -12.38 -5.74
C VAL A 252 3.91 -11.15 -4.82
N ALA A 253 5.14 -10.69 -4.55
CA ALA A 253 5.39 -9.49 -3.75
C ALA A 253 4.69 -8.25 -4.31
N MET A 254 4.81 -8.00 -5.61
CA MET A 254 4.19 -6.84 -6.25
C MET A 254 2.65 -6.91 -6.22
N ASN A 255 2.08 -8.08 -6.46
CA ASN A 255 0.63 -8.28 -6.39
C ASN A 255 0.09 -8.06 -4.97
N ILE A 256 0.81 -8.53 -3.95
CA ILE A 256 0.46 -8.29 -2.55
C ILE A 256 0.40 -6.78 -2.26
N LEU A 257 1.50 -6.06 -2.53
CA LEU A 257 1.58 -4.61 -2.28
C LEU A 257 0.52 -3.82 -3.04
N ASN A 258 0.26 -4.19 -4.30
CA ASN A 258 -0.76 -3.52 -5.09
C ASN A 258 -2.18 -3.73 -4.53
N SER A 259 -2.47 -4.90 -3.95
CA SER A 259 -3.80 -5.22 -3.43
C SER A 259 -4.20 -4.46 -2.15
N GLY A 260 -3.24 -3.99 -1.35
CA GLY A 260 -3.53 -3.33 -0.07
C GLY A 260 -3.57 -1.80 -0.10
N ARG A 261 -2.89 -1.17 -1.08
CA ARG A 261 -2.60 0.27 -1.09
C ARG A 261 -3.83 1.19 -1.13
N PHE A 262 -4.94 0.75 -1.71
CA PHE A 262 -6.16 1.57 -1.80
C PHE A 262 -6.70 1.96 -0.42
N SER A 263 -6.59 1.07 0.57
CA SER A 263 -7.09 1.29 1.93
C SER A 263 -6.38 2.42 2.68
N MET A 264 -5.18 2.81 2.23
CA MET A 264 -4.47 3.98 2.76
C MET A 264 -5.30 5.26 2.64
N GLY A 265 -6.13 5.37 1.59
CA GLY A 265 -7.00 6.52 1.39
C GLY A 265 -8.12 6.61 2.40
N SER A 266 -8.83 5.51 2.65
CA SER A 266 -9.89 5.50 3.66
C SER A 266 -9.33 5.63 5.08
N SER A 267 -8.21 4.96 5.40
CA SER A 267 -7.51 5.16 6.67
C SER A 267 -7.10 6.60 6.91
N SER A 268 -6.52 7.26 5.90
CA SER A 268 -6.12 8.67 6.02
C SER A 268 -7.34 9.58 6.14
N ALA A 269 -8.40 9.35 5.36
CA ALA A 269 -9.64 10.11 5.45
C ALA A 269 -10.29 10.01 6.83
N GLY A 270 -10.41 8.80 7.40
CA GLY A 270 -10.94 8.57 8.74
C GLY A 270 -10.14 9.31 9.82
N MET A 271 -8.81 9.21 9.77
CA MET A 271 -7.91 9.97 10.65
C MET A 271 -8.12 11.49 10.53
N ILE A 272 -8.21 12.04 9.30
CA ILE A 272 -8.40 13.48 9.10
C ILE A 272 -9.79 13.93 9.56
N LYS A 273 -10.85 13.16 9.30
CA LYS A 273 -12.20 13.46 9.81
C LYS A 273 -12.20 13.57 11.34
N LYS A 274 -11.51 12.65 12.05
CA LYS A 274 -11.38 12.74 13.51
C LYS A 274 -10.58 13.96 13.96
N LEU A 275 -9.52 14.31 13.25
CA LEU A 275 -8.76 15.53 13.55
C LEU A 275 -9.57 16.81 13.32
N ILE A 276 -10.38 16.87 12.26
CA ILE A 276 -11.31 17.99 12.02
C ILE A 276 -12.26 18.12 13.20
N GLU A 277 -12.90 17.03 13.63
CA GLU A 277 -13.79 17.02 14.80
C GLU A 277 -13.10 17.61 16.04
N LEU A 278 -11.98 17.03 16.48
CA LEU A 278 -11.27 17.43 17.71
C LEU A 278 -10.76 18.88 17.66
N THR A 279 -10.20 19.29 16.53
CA THR A 279 -9.64 20.64 16.38
C THR A 279 -10.71 21.70 16.17
N SER A 280 -11.86 21.36 15.60
CA SER A 280 -12.99 22.29 15.42
C SER A 280 -13.60 22.70 16.76
N GLU A 281 -13.71 21.77 17.71
CA GLU A 281 -14.15 22.06 19.07
C GLU A 281 -13.18 23.05 19.77
N TYR A 282 -11.87 22.81 19.64
CA TYR A 282 -10.87 23.74 20.15
C TYR A 282 -10.98 25.11 19.47
N ALA A 283 -11.13 25.16 18.14
CA ALA A 283 -11.23 26.41 17.41
C ALA A 283 -12.49 27.21 17.80
N ALA A 284 -13.60 26.53 18.10
CA ALA A 284 -14.84 27.15 18.53
C ALA A 284 -14.77 27.72 19.96
N THR A 285 -14.00 27.08 20.85
CA THR A 285 -13.93 27.46 22.27
C THR A 285 -12.75 28.37 22.61
N ARG A 286 -11.62 28.24 21.90
CA ARG A 286 -10.42 29.04 22.13
C ARG A 286 -10.63 30.47 21.64
N LYS A 287 -10.43 31.44 22.54
CA LYS A 287 -10.50 32.88 22.21
C LYS A 287 -9.12 33.52 22.07
N GLN A 288 -8.94 34.31 21.02
CA GLN A 288 -7.84 35.27 20.85
C GLN A 288 -8.40 36.54 20.22
N PHE A 289 -7.81 37.70 20.54
CA PHE A 289 -8.32 38.99 20.06
C PHE A 289 -9.84 39.16 20.28
N ASN A 290 -10.34 38.69 21.43
CA ASN A 290 -11.75 38.72 21.85
C ASN A 290 -12.76 37.95 20.96
N ARG A 291 -12.29 37.08 20.06
CA ARG A 291 -13.13 36.25 19.17
C ARG A 291 -12.72 34.79 19.25
N SER A 292 -13.61 33.85 18.92
CA SER A 292 -13.18 32.45 18.81
C SER A 292 -12.24 32.27 17.62
N LEU A 293 -11.38 31.25 17.64
CA LEU A 293 -10.50 30.98 16.50
C LEU A 293 -11.28 30.68 15.22
N SER A 294 -12.44 30.02 15.35
CA SER A 294 -13.34 29.69 14.24
C SER A 294 -13.89 30.91 13.48
N GLU A 295 -13.80 32.11 14.05
CA GLU A 295 -14.24 33.35 13.41
C GLU A 295 -13.17 33.98 12.49
N PHE A 296 -11.94 33.48 12.49
CA PHE A 296 -10.86 34.00 11.63
C PHE A 296 -10.79 33.25 10.30
N GLY A 297 -10.76 33.98 9.19
CA GLY A 297 -10.70 33.40 7.84
C GLY A 297 -9.50 32.47 7.62
N MET A 298 -8.31 32.80 8.17
CA MET A 298 -7.12 31.94 8.07
C MET A 298 -7.27 30.60 8.82
N ILE A 299 -8.17 30.50 9.80
CA ILE A 299 -8.49 29.24 10.48
C ILE A 299 -9.52 28.47 9.66
N GLN A 300 -10.54 29.16 9.13
CA GLN A 300 -11.55 28.56 8.25
C GLN A 300 -10.93 27.93 6.99
N GLU A 301 -9.92 28.59 6.40
CA GLU A 301 -9.17 28.07 5.24
C GLU A 301 -8.47 26.74 5.54
N LYS A 302 -7.91 26.57 6.75
CA LYS A 302 -7.29 25.31 7.18
C LYS A 302 -8.30 24.18 7.27
N PHE A 303 -9.47 24.45 7.86
CA PHE A 303 -10.56 23.47 7.91
C PHE A 303 -11.09 23.12 6.52
N ALA A 304 -11.21 24.11 5.62
CA ALA A 304 -11.61 23.86 4.24
C ALA A 304 -10.60 22.97 3.51
N LEU A 305 -9.29 23.25 3.65
CA LEU A 305 -8.23 22.42 3.08
C LEU A 305 -8.30 20.97 3.60
N MET A 306 -8.46 20.80 4.92
CA MET A 306 -8.55 19.48 5.55
C MET A 306 -9.79 18.72 5.08
N ALA A 307 -10.95 19.40 5.02
CA ALA A 307 -12.21 18.80 4.59
C ALA A 307 -12.17 18.35 3.11
N VAL A 308 -11.63 19.20 2.23
CA VAL A 308 -11.44 18.85 0.81
C VAL A 308 -10.55 17.62 0.70
N ASN A 309 -9.36 17.64 1.32
CA ASN A 309 -8.44 16.49 1.28
C ASN A 309 -9.09 15.20 1.76
N ALA A 310 -9.82 15.23 2.89
CA ALA A 310 -10.52 14.05 3.40
C ALA A 310 -11.56 13.53 2.39
N PHE A 311 -12.35 14.42 1.79
CA PHE A 311 -13.34 14.07 0.77
C PHE A 311 -12.69 13.42 -0.46
N VAL A 312 -11.59 13.98 -0.96
CA VAL A 312 -10.87 13.42 -2.12
C VAL A 312 -10.29 12.05 -1.81
N MET A 313 -9.60 11.90 -0.67
CA MET A 313 -8.99 10.63 -0.23
C MET A 313 -10.03 9.52 -0.11
N GLU A 314 -11.15 9.83 0.54
CA GLU A 314 -12.29 8.93 0.66
C GLU A 314 -12.83 8.55 -0.72
N SER A 315 -13.11 9.53 -1.58
CA SER A 315 -13.66 9.30 -2.91
C SER A 315 -12.75 8.42 -3.77
N MET A 316 -11.43 8.63 -3.72
CA MET A 316 -10.46 7.81 -4.45
C MET A 316 -10.39 6.39 -3.90
N ALA A 317 -10.39 6.23 -2.56
CA ALA A 317 -10.31 4.93 -1.92
C ALA A 317 -11.52 4.05 -2.25
N TYR A 318 -12.73 4.59 -2.10
CA TYR A 318 -13.97 3.88 -2.41
C TYR A 318 -14.16 3.62 -3.90
N LEU A 319 -13.73 4.55 -4.78
CA LEU A 319 -13.74 4.30 -6.21
C LEU A 319 -12.82 3.11 -6.56
N THR A 320 -11.59 3.11 -6.03
CA THR A 320 -10.62 2.03 -6.29
C THR A 320 -11.13 0.70 -5.71
N ALA A 321 -11.68 0.72 -4.49
CA ALA A 321 -12.28 -0.47 -3.87
C ALA A 321 -13.42 -1.04 -4.70
N GLY A 322 -14.37 -0.20 -5.14
CA GLY A 322 -15.48 -0.61 -5.99
C GLY A 322 -15.03 -1.08 -7.37
N MET A 323 -13.94 -0.55 -7.93
CA MET A 323 -13.31 -1.11 -9.12
C MET A 323 -12.78 -2.53 -8.85
N MET A 324 -12.06 -2.73 -7.74
CA MET A 324 -11.49 -4.02 -7.34
C MET A 324 -12.54 -5.09 -7.01
N ASP A 325 -13.72 -4.69 -6.53
CA ASP A 325 -14.83 -5.59 -6.20
C ASP A 325 -15.59 -6.10 -7.44
N ARG A 326 -15.28 -5.59 -8.65
CA ARG A 326 -15.88 -6.09 -9.88
C ARG A 326 -15.42 -7.51 -10.23
N PRO A 327 -16.27 -8.31 -10.89
CA PRO A 327 -15.87 -9.63 -11.38
C PRO A 327 -14.64 -9.57 -12.29
N GLY A 328 -13.79 -10.59 -12.22
CA GLY A 328 -12.67 -10.77 -13.16
C GLY A 328 -11.30 -10.28 -12.71
N LEU A 329 -11.13 -9.90 -11.43
CA LEU A 329 -9.86 -9.46 -10.84
C LEU A 329 -9.20 -8.31 -11.63
N PRO A 330 -9.84 -7.13 -11.69
CA PRO A 330 -9.30 -6.00 -12.43
C PRO A 330 -7.95 -5.55 -11.85
N ASP A 331 -7.05 -5.10 -12.73
CA ASP A 331 -5.76 -4.54 -12.34
C ASP A 331 -5.91 -3.06 -11.98
N CYS A 332 -6.01 -2.78 -10.68
CA CYS A 332 -6.09 -1.42 -10.14
C CYS A 332 -4.76 -0.94 -9.54
N SER A 333 -3.62 -1.48 -10.02
CA SER A 333 -2.31 -1.21 -9.41
C SER A 333 -1.85 0.24 -9.53
N VAL A 334 -2.21 0.93 -10.63
CA VAL A 334 -1.89 2.35 -10.85
C VAL A 334 -2.77 3.23 -9.96
N GLU A 335 -4.07 2.96 -9.92
CA GLU A 335 -5.06 3.65 -9.09
C GLU A 335 -4.70 3.52 -7.61
N ALA A 336 -4.38 2.32 -7.14
CA ALA A 336 -3.97 2.08 -5.76
C ALA A 336 -2.66 2.84 -5.41
N ALA A 337 -1.69 2.92 -6.32
CA ALA A 337 -0.49 3.72 -6.12
C ALA A 337 -0.79 5.23 -6.05
N ILE A 338 -1.71 5.72 -6.90
CA ILE A 338 -2.21 7.09 -6.89
C ILE A 338 -2.88 7.41 -5.54
N VAL A 339 -3.78 6.55 -5.06
CA VAL A 339 -4.45 6.70 -3.76
C VAL A 339 -3.43 6.78 -2.63
N LYS A 340 -2.43 5.88 -2.62
CA LYS A 340 -1.37 5.87 -1.59
C LYS A 340 -0.61 7.19 -1.54
N ILE A 341 -0.13 7.69 -2.69
CA ILE A 341 0.65 8.94 -2.75
C ILE A 341 -0.21 10.11 -2.29
N PHE A 342 -1.39 10.29 -2.89
CA PHE A 342 -2.27 11.41 -2.59
C PHE A 342 -2.64 11.45 -1.10
N SER A 343 -3.03 10.29 -0.56
CA SER A 343 -3.52 10.20 0.82
C SER A 343 -2.41 10.36 1.85
N SER A 344 -1.21 9.83 1.59
CA SER A 344 -0.07 10.02 2.50
C SER A 344 0.44 11.47 2.54
N GLU A 345 0.44 12.18 1.41
CA GLU A 345 0.85 13.59 1.35
C GLU A 345 -0.22 14.52 1.89
N GLY A 346 -1.47 14.36 1.45
CA GLY A 346 -2.58 15.14 1.97
C GLY A 346 -2.80 14.88 3.46
N GLY A 347 -2.62 13.64 3.94
CA GLY A 347 -2.66 13.29 5.36
C GLY A 347 -1.62 14.09 6.15
N TRP A 348 -0.37 14.15 5.67
CA TRP A 348 0.70 14.94 6.31
C TRP A 348 0.37 16.43 6.35
N ILE A 349 -0.14 17.00 5.25
CA ILE A 349 -0.58 18.39 5.18
C ILE A 349 -1.68 18.65 6.22
N CYS A 350 -2.72 17.82 6.25
CA CYS A 350 -3.87 18.00 7.13
C CYS A 350 -3.50 17.86 8.61
N VAL A 351 -2.65 16.89 8.96
CA VAL A 351 -2.17 16.71 10.34
C VAL A 351 -1.32 17.91 10.78
N SER A 352 -0.49 18.45 9.89
CA SER A 352 0.29 19.67 10.16
C SER A 352 -0.62 20.88 10.39
N GLU A 353 -1.67 21.04 9.58
CA GLU A 353 -2.62 22.14 9.73
C GLU A 353 -3.47 22.04 10.99
N ALA A 354 -3.91 20.83 11.34
CA ALA A 354 -4.58 20.54 12.61
C ALA A 354 -3.70 20.97 13.80
N LEU A 355 -2.41 20.60 13.78
CA LEU A 355 -1.45 21.00 14.80
C LEU A 355 -1.29 22.53 14.87
N GLN A 356 -1.29 23.20 13.73
CA GLN A 356 -1.15 24.65 13.64
C GLN A 356 -2.36 25.38 14.23
N VAL A 357 -3.58 24.86 14.05
CA VAL A 357 -4.81 25.42 14.67
C VAL A 357 -4.72 25.35 16.21
N LEU A 358 -4.13 24.28 16.74
CA LEU A 358 -3.98 24.06 18.19
C LEU A 358 -2.86 24.93 18.80
N GLY A 359 -1.88 25.33 18.00
CA GLY A 359 -0.71 26.08 18.43
C GLY A 359 0.11 25.30 19.46
N GLY A 360 0.55 25.97 20.53
CA GLY A 360 1.38 25.35 21.57
C GLY A 360 0.75 24.12 22.23
N LEU A 361 -0.59 24.04 22.30
CA LEU A 361 -1.29 22.88 22.87
C LEU A 361 -1.02 21.61 22.06
N GLY A 362 -1.07 21.72 20.73
CA GLY A 362 -0.84 20.60 19.82
C GLY A 362 0.57 20.03 19.94
N TYR A 363 1.55 20.83 20.36
CA TYR A 363 2.94 20.40 20.55
C TYR A 363 3.21 19.68 21.89
N THR A 364 2.21 19.60 22.78
CA THR A 364 2.36 18.91 24.08
C THR A 364 1.82 17.49 24.04
N LYS A 365 2.43 16.60 24.83
CA LYS A 365 2.04 15.18 24.92
C LYS A 365 0.82 14.90 25.79
N ASN A 366 0.22 15.93 26.38
CA ASN A 366 -1.00 15.80 27.19
C ASN A 366 -2.24 15.56 26.34
N TYR A 367 -2.13 15.77 25.01
CA TYR A 367 -3.22 15.64 24.05
C TYR A 367 -2.77 14.76 22.88
N PRO A 368 -3.71 14.12 22.15
CA PRO A 368 -3.35 13.10 21.15
C PRO A 368 -2.74 13.68 19.85
N PHE A 369 -2.73 15.00 19.68
CA PHE A 369 -2.41 15.64 18.40
C PHE A 369 -0.98 15.40 17.92
N GLU A 370 0.00 15.48 18.81
CA GLU A 370 1.41 15.24 18.45
C GLU A 370 1.64 13.78 18.03
N ARG A 371 0.89 12.83 18.61
CA ARG A 371 0.92 11.42 18.20
C ARG A 371 0.50 11.27 16.74
N TYR A 372 -0.60 11.90 16.30
CA TYR A 372 -1.02 11.85 14.90
C TYR A 372 0.07 12.37 13.93
N VAL A 373 0.84 13.39 14.32
CA VAL A 373 1.99 13.88 13.53
C VAL A 373 3.06 12.81 13.41
N ARG A 374 3.43 12.19 14.53
CA ARG A 374 4.45 11.13 14.57
C ARG A 374 4.01 9.91 13.75
N ASP A 375 2.77 9.47 13.92
CA ASP A 375 2.20 8.29 13.27
C ASP A 375 2.05 8.51 11.76
N CYS A 376 1.61 9.70 11.33
CA CYS A 376 1.41 10.00 9.92
C CYS A 376 2.74 10.03 9.13
N ARG A 377 3.87 10.30 9.78
CA ARG A 377 5.14 10.52 9.07
C ARG A 377 5.65 9.29 8.32
N ILE A 378 5.28 8.07 8.71
CA ILE A 378 5.71 6.86 8.01
C ILE A 378 4.96 6.61 6.70
N LEU A 379 3.75 7.19 6.53
CA LEU A 379 2.87 6.90 5.40
C LEU A 379 3.50 7.21 4.02
N PRO A 380 4.24 8.33 3.84
CA PRO A 380 4.93 8.60 2.57
C PRO A 380 6.09 7.63 2.26
N ILE A 381 6.54 6.84 3.23
CA ILE A 381 7.77 6.03 3.15
C ILE A 381 7.46 4.56 2.88
N PHE A 382 6.68 3.91 3.75
CA PHE A 382 6.41 2.47 3.62
C PHE A 382 5.41 2.16 2.49
N GLU A 383 5.14 0.87 2.24
CA GLU A 383 4.26 0.44 1.13
C GLU A 383 4.73 0.92 -0.26
N GLY A 384 6.04 1.23 -0.38
CA GLY A 384 6.65 1.93 -1.50
C GLY A 384 6.71 3.43 -1.26
N THR A 385 7.91 3.99 -1.26
CA THR A 385 8.11 5.45 -1.11
C THR A 385 7.36 6.20 -2.20
N ASN A 386 6.83 7.38 -1.89
CA ASN A 386 6.06 8.15 -2.86
C ASN A 386 6.86 8.46 -4.14
N GLU A 387 8.17 8.63 -4.07
CA GLU A 387 9.03 8.84 -5.23
C GLU A 387 9.01 7.63 -6.18
N ILE A 388 9.22 6.42 -5.64
CA ILE A 388 9.18 5.18 -6.41
C ILE A 388 7.80 4.92 -7.00
N LEU A 389 6.73 5.22 -6.25
CA LEU A 389 5.36 5.05 -6.75
C LEU A 389 5.03 6.06 -7.86
N ARG A 390 5.54 7.30 -7.81
CA ARG A 390 5.42 8.24 -8.93
C ARG A 390 6.11 7.71 -10.18
N MET A 391 7.32 7.18 -10.03
CA MET A 391 8.04 6.55 -11.13
C MET A 391 7.25 5.37 -11.71
N TYR A 392 6.69 4.53 -10.83
CA TYR A 392 5.84 3.40 -11.21
C TYR A 392 4.61 3.84 -12.01
N ILE A 393 3.86 4.86 -11.54
CA ILE A 393 2.68 5.40 -12.23
C ILE A 393 3.05 5.90 -13.62
N ALA A 394 4.09 6.73 -13.72
CA ALA A 394 4.51 7.31 -14.99
C ALA A 394 4.96 6.23 -15.99
N LEU A 395 5.82 5.31 -15.56
CA LEU A 395 6.36 4.24 -16.42
C LEU A 395 5.26 3.26 -16.85
N THR A 396 4.37 2.86 -15.95
CA THR A 396 3.27 1.93 -16.26
C THR A 396 2.28 2.56 -17.24
N GLY A 397 1.89 3.81 -17.02
CA GLY A 397 1.03 4.56 -17.93
C GLY A 397 1.63 4.70 -19.33
N MET A 398 2.93 4.98 -19.43
CA MET A 398 3.64 5.06 -20.72
C MET A 398 3.77 3.70 -21.41
N GLN A 399 4.05 2.62 -20.68
CA GLN A 399 4.10 1.27 -21.25
C GLN A 399 2.77 0.88 -21.89
N HIS A 400 1.65 1.21 -21.25
CA HIS A 400 0.31 0.98 -21.78
C HIS A 400 0.10 1.77 -23.09
N ALA A 401 0.40 3.08 -23.08
CA ALA A 401 0.30 3.92 -24.27
C ALA A 401 1.18 3.39 -25.42
N GLY A 402 2.41 2.96 -25.11
CA GLY A 402 3.34 2.39 -26.09
C GLY A 402 2.82 1.09 -26.73
N LYS A 403 2.18 0.20 -25.96
CA LYS A 403 1.54 -1.02 -26.49
C LYS A 403 0.41 -0.68 -27.47
N ILE A 404 -0.47 0.27 -27.12
CA ILE A 404 -1.56 0.73 -28.00
C ILE A 404 -0.99 1.33 -29.29
N LEU A 405 -0.02 2.24 -29.17
CA LEU A 405 0.57 2.91 -30.33
C LEU A 405 1.24 1.90 -31.28
N THR A 406 2.00 0.96 -30.71
CA THR A 406 2.65 -0.12 -31.47
C THR A 406 1.62 -1.03 -32.15
N GLY A 407 0.51 -1.35 -31.46
CA GLY A 407 -0.60 -2.11 -32.03
C GLY A 407 -1.23 -1.40 -33.23
N LYS A 408 -1.59 -0.12 -33.09
CA LYS A 408 -2.15 0.70 -34.17
C LYS A 408 -1.19 0.86 -35.35
N ILE A 409 0.11 1.03 -35.09
CA ILE A 409 1.13 1.07 -36.15
C ILE A 409 1.19 -0.26 -36.91
N LYS A 410 1.12 -1.41 -36.21
CA LYS A 410 1.09 -2.74 -36.84
C LYS A 410 -0.18 -2.95 -37.67
N GLU A 411 -1.34 -2.49 -37.21
CA GLU A 411 -2.60 -2.56 -37.96
C GLU A 411 -2.57 -1.66 -39.19
N LEU A 412 -2.07 -0.43 -39.07
CA LEU A 412 -1.88 0.48 -40.22
C LEU A 412 -0.95 -0.12 -41.27
N LYS A 413 0.12 -0.82 -40.84
CA LYS A 413 1.02 -1.54 -41.77
C LYS A 413 0.36 -2.76 -42.43
N LYS A 414 -0.57 -3.45 -41.76
CA LYS A 414 -1.29 -4.61 -42.31
C LYS A 414 -2.46 -4.20 -43.20
N GLY A 415 -3.15 -3.10 -42.90
CA GLY A 415 -4.33 -2.63 -43.61
C GLY A 415 -4.06 -1.82 -44.87
N ASN A 416 -2.80 -1.48 -45.16
CA ASN A 416 -2.46 -0.60 -46.27
C ASN A 416 -1.22 -1.06 -47.06
N ILE A 417 -1.40 -2.08 -47.89
CA ILE A 417 -0.48 -2.35 -49.02
C ILE A 417 -0.61 -1.25 -50.09
N GLY A 418 -1.72 -0.50 -50.14
CA GLY A 418 -1.98 0.57 -51.13
C GLY A 418 -1.57 2.00 -50.74
N VAL A 419 -1.61 2.37 -49.45
CA VAL A 419 -1.30 3.76 -49.00
C VAL A 419 0.18 3.97 -48.69
N ALA A 420 0.99 2.90 -48.71
CA ALA A 420 2.44 2.97 -48.60
C ALA A 420 3.12 3.77 -49.74
N PHE A 421 2.40 4.08 -50.84
CA PHE A 421 2.94 4.86 -51.96
C PHE A 421 2.43 6.32 -52.05
N GLY A 422 1.51 6.77 -51.19
CA GLY A 422 0.86 8.08 -51.33
C GLY A 422 1.32 9.18 -50.36
N MET A 423 1.99 8.85 -49.26
CA MET A 423 2.30 9.79 -48.17
C MET A 423 3.81 10.03 -47.95
N ALA A 424 4.64 9.78 -48.95
CA ALA A 424 6.06 10.10 -48.93
C ALA A 424 6.41 11.56 -49.33
N GLY A 425 5.41 12.38 -49.70
CA GLY A 425 5.68 13.63 -50.43
C GLY A 425 5.57 14.97 -49.70
N LYS A 426 4.87 15.10 -48.55
CA LYS A 426 4.45 16.46 -48.10
C LYS A 426 4.41 16.77 -46.59
N ARG A 427 5.10 16.03 -45.72
CA ARG A 427 5.25 16.40 -44.29
C ARG A 427 6.65 16.21 -43.70
N LEU A 428 7.68 16.32 -44.55
CA LEU A 428 9.08 16.14 -44.15
C LEU A 428 9.79 17.45 -43.74
N LYS A 429 9.05 18.52 -43.39
CA LYS A 429 9.66 19.81 -43.04
C LYS A 429 9.18 20.48 -41.74
N SER A 430 8.33 19.85 -40.93
CA SER A 430 7.86 20.45 -39.65
C SER A 430 7.99 19.55 -38.42
N ALA A 431 8.81 18.51 -38.46
CA ALA A 431 9.04 17.61 -37.31
C ALA A 431 10.52 17.23 -37.12
N PHE A 432 11.45 17.96 -37.74
CA PHE A 432 12.89 17.81 -37.46
C PHE A 432 13.28 18.84 -36.39
N GLY A 433 13.13 18.44 -35.13
CA GLY A 433 13.50 19.25 -33.98
C GLY A 433 13.09 18.63 -32.66
N SER A 434 13.61 17.42 -32.38
CA SER A 434 13.78 16.74 -31.08
C SER A 434 13.41 15.25 -31.18
N SER A 435 14.37 14.43 -31.60
CA SER A 435 14.34 13.02 -31.24
C SER A 435 14.87 12.93 -29.81
N VAL A 436 14.07 12.37 -28.90
CA VAL A 436 14.51 12.02 -27.56
C VAL A 436 15.24 10.68 -27.68
N ASP A 437 16.57 10.74 -27.66
CA ASP A 437 17.43 9.57 -27.52
C ASP A 437 17.60 9.29 -26.02
N PHE A 438 17.11 8.14 -25.55
CA PHE A 438 17.14 7.76 -24.14
C PHE A 438 18.49 7.16 -23.71
N GLY A 439 19.53 7.14 -24.55
CA GLY A 439 20.91 6.86 -24.10
C GLY A 439 21.12 5.53 -23.34
N LEU A 440 20.27 4.53 -23.55
CA LEU A 440 20.23 3.30 -22.72
C LEU A 440 21.27 2.23 -23.08
N THR A 441 22.28 2.53 -23.91
CA THR A 441 23.43 1.62 -24.10
C THR A 441 24.69 2.38 -24.50
N GLY A 442 25.69 2.41 -23.62
CA GLY A 442 27.05 2.86 -23.94
C GLY A 442 28.05 1.69 -23.90
N LYS A 443 28.78 1.48 -25.00
CA LYS A 443 30.04 0.74 -25.05
C LYS A 443 31.18 1.74 -24.76
N ASP A 444 32.23 1.30 -24.09
CA ASP A 444 33.55 1.96 -24.02
C ASP A 444 33.92 2.81 -22.79
N GLY A 445 33.24 2.61 -21.65
CA GLY A 445 33.82 2.77 -20.30
C GLY A 445 34.84 3.90 -20.07
N VAL A 446 34.40 5.17 -20.09
CA VAL A 446 35.02 6.29 -19.34
C VAL A 446 33.90 7.26 -18.90
N VAL A 447 33.98 7.71 -17.63
CA VAL A 447 33.04 8.50 -16.79
C VAL A 447 31.87 9.21 -17.51
N HIS A 448 30.62 8.81 -17.24
CA HIS A 448 29.43 9.14 -18.04
C HIS A 448 28.62 10.36 -17.51
N PRO A 449 28.16 11.29 -18.39
CA PRO A 449 27.20 12.39 -18.12
C PRO A 449 25.79 11.97 -17.67
N SER A 450 25.56 10.73 -17.23
CA SER A 450 24.22 10.14 -17.04
C SER A 450 23.47 10.63 -15.81
N LEU A 451 24.11 11.39 -14.92
CA LEU A 451 23.41 11.92 -13.75
C LEU A 451 22.47 13.08 -14.12
N GLU A 452 22.86 13.96 -15.05
CA GLU A 452 21.94 15.03 -15.52
C GLU A 452 20.76 14.44 -16.29
N SER A 453 21.00 13.50 -17.22
CA SER A 453 19.92 12.90 -18.02
C SER A 453 18.97 12.06 -17.17
N MET A 454 19.47 11.28 -16.20
CA MET A 454 18.62 10.49 -15.30
C MET A 454 17.83 11.38 -14.32
N VAL A 455 18.40 12.48 -13.84
CA VAL A 455 17.71 13.43 -12.96
C VAL A 455 16.62 14.18 -13.72
N ASP A 456 16.90 14.67 -14.93
CA ASP A 456 15.93 15.37 -15.77
C ASP A 456 14.76 14.44 -16.17
N GLU A 457 15.06 13.19 -16.51
CA GLU A 457 14.04 12.18 -16.79
C GLU A 457 13.18 11.87 -15.57
N GLN A 458 13.77 11.73 -14.38
CA GLN A 458 13.00 11.52 -13.14
C GLN A 458 12.10 12.70 -12.81
N LEU A 459 12.55 13.95 -13.03
CA LEU A 459 11.74 15.14 -12.82
C LEU A 459 10.55 15.21 -13.80
N ILE A 460 10.77 14.80 -15.06
CA ILE A 460 9.69 14.69 -16.04
C ILE A 460 8.68 13.62 -15.61
N LEU A 461 9.15 12.44 -15.21
CA LEU A 461 8.30 11.33 -14.77
C LEU A 461 7.50 11.69 -13.53
N LYS A 462 8.12 12.39 -12.57
CA LYS A 462 7.43 12.96 -11.41
C LYS A 462 6.29 13.88 -11.84
N ARG A 463 6.54 14.84 -12.74
CA ARG A 463 5.52 15.78 -13.22
C ARG A 463 4.36 15.06 -13.93
N VAL A 464 4.67 14.04 -14.73
CA VAL A 464 3.65 13.20 -15.37
C VAL A 464 2.80 12.50 -14.31
N ALA A 465 3.43 11.87 -13.31
CA ALA A 465 2.72 11.22 -12.22
C ALA A 465 1.84 12.19 -11.43
N ASP A 466 2.34 13.39 -11.08
CA ASP A 466 1.57 14.41 -10.36
C ASP A 466 0.32 14.85 -11.15
N VAL A 467 0.43 15.00 -12.47
CA VAL A 467 -0.73 15.29 -13.33
C VAL A 467 -1.73 14.13 -13.31
N LEU A 468 -1.27 12.88 -13.43
CA LEU A 468 -2.15 11.70 -13.39
C LEU A 468 -2.86 11.54 -12.04
N ILE A 469 -2.16 11.81 -10.94
CA ILE A 469 -2.73 11.80 -9.58
C ILE A 469 -3.87 12.82 -9.49
N ASN A 470 -3.64 14.07 -9.91
CA ASN A 470 -4.65 15.11 -9.86
C ASN A 470 -5.85 14.82 -10.79
N LEU A 471 -5.60 14.24 -11.97
CA LEU A 471 -6.68 13.86 -12.89
C LEU A 471 -7.57 12.76 -12.29
N TYR A 472 -6.98 11.78 -11.60
CA TYR A 472 -7.75 10.74 -10.93
C TYR A 472 -8.54 11.28 -9.73
N ALA A 473 -7.93 12.17 -8.93
CA ALA A 473 -8.61 12.86 -7.83
C ALA A 473 -9.86 13.63 -8.32
N MET A 474 -9.70 14.50 -9.33
CA MET A 474 -10.82 15.25 -9.92
C MET A 474 -11.93 14.33 -10.46
N THR A 475 -11.55 13.18 -11.00
CA THR A 475 -12.50 12.19 -11.52
C THR A 475 -13.27 11.53 -10.37
N ALA A 476 -12.58 11.11 -9.32
CA ALA A 476 -13.19 10.44 -8.17
C ALA A 476 -14.15 11.36 -7.41
N GLU A 477 -13.84 12.66 -7.32
CA GLU A 477 -14.69 13.69 -6.69
C GLU A 477 -15.94 14.04 -7.51
N SER A 478 -16.04 13.63 -8.78
CA SER A 478 -17.20 13.90 -9.64
C SER A 478 -18.43 13.05 -9.29
N ARG A 479 -18.55 12.64 -8.02
CA ARG A 479 -19.72 11.97 -7.45
C ARG A 479 -20.92 12.93 -7.58
N PRO A 480 -22.04 12.52 -8.22
CA PRO A 480 -23.20 13.38 -8.40
C PRO A 480 -23.85 13.80 -7.08
#